data_AF-A0A0H5SBZ5-F1
#
_entry.id   AF-A0A0H5SBZ5-F1
#
_cell.length_a   1.000
_cell.length_b   1.000
_cell.length_c   1.000
_cell.angle_alpha   90.00
_cell.angle_beta   90.00
_cell.angle_gamma   90.00
#
_symmetry.space_group_name_H-M   'P 1'
#
loop_
_entity.id
_entity.type
_entity.pdbx_description
1 polymer ?
#
loop_
_entity_poly.entity_id
_entity_poly.type
_entity_poly.pdbx_seq_one_letter_code
_entity_poly.pdbx_strand_id
1 'polypeptide(L)'
;MLTAFDGALNKASQTISSNINQRKQRNAGTVAKAQKASTFEPGYSKCICDDSIDTKMSMKGQQNSSIPCICAPSGVFCVAYDGDSDIINIWEYLKDGEFAEDSTFVEAMGFDGMTDEVAIVTKAKENIIFAMAALPMKDRQRISTTKRELVHKCSFNGIACNIDHDFLTHVDPNFGSCFTFNHNRSMNLTSLRAGPMYGLRILLYVNESEYMPTTEATGIRLTIHDKEDYPFPDTFGYSAPTGYISSFGLRLKRMTRLPAPYGDCIPDGKTSDYIYENYDYSVEGCYRSCFQQLVLKDCQCGDPRFPLPSGHKHCKATDPSARRCLDKRTNELGELNGSFHCRCQQPCKQSIYSVTYSPAKWPSHSLNVQLGICNGTAAECNRHYKENGAMIEVFYEQLNYEMLTESEAYGFVNLLADFGGQLGLWCGISFLTCCEFIFLLCETAYMSAQYNYILWKKKKEKARELDKHNNLL
;
A
#
# COMPACT_ATOMS: atom_id res chain seq x y z
N MET A 1 -7.20 -26.29 6.42
CA MET A 1 -6.93 -24.99 5.78
C MET A 1 -5.43 -24.71 5.73
N LEU A 2 -4.69 -24.78 6.85
CA LEU A 2 -3.21 -24.73 6.87
C LEU A 2 -2.54 -25.98 6.26
N THR A 3 -3.08 -27.17 6.50
CA THR A 3 -2.52 -28.45 6.03
C THR A 3 -2.56 -28.67 4.51
N ALA A 4 -3.58 -28.12 3.83
CA ALA A 4 -3.69 -28.17 2.36
C ALA A 4 -2.83 -27.10 1.68
N PHE A 5 -2.66 -25.94 2.34
CA PHE A 5 -1.78 -24.87 1.89
C PHE A 5 -0.30 -25.28 2.03
N ASP A 6 0.05 -25.97 3.12
CA ASP A 6 1.35 -26.62 3.30
C ASP A 6 1.59 -27.74 2.28
N GLY A 7 0.55 -28.47 1.86
CA GLY A 7 0.66 -29.49 0.81
C GLY A 7 1.01 -28.92 -0.56
N ALA A 8 0.36 -27.81 -0.95
CA ALA A 8 0.64 -27.11 -2.21
C ALA A 8 2.01 -26.40 -2.18
N LEU A 9 2.37 -25.77 -1.07
CA LEU A 9 3.70 -25.16 -0.87
C LEU A 9 4.82 -26.20 -0.81
N ASN A 10 4.58 -27.39 -0.23
CA ASN A 10 5.53 -28.50 -0.24
C ASN A 10 5.73 -29.05 -1.66
N LYS A 11 4.69 -29.13 -2.49
CA LYS A 11 4.81 -29.52 -3.91
C LYS A 11 5.66 -28.51 -4.71
N ALA A 12 5.48 -27.22 -4.48
CA ALA A 12 6.30 -26.17 -5.09
C ALA A 12 7.77 -26.25 -4.60
N SER A 13 7.99 -26.44 -3.29
CA SER A 13 9.32 -26.56 -2.68
C SER A 13 10.09 -27.83 -3.10
N GLN A 14 9.40 -28.97 -3.27
CA GLN A 14 10.00 -30.23 -3.72
C GLN A 14 10.46 -30.17 -5.18
N THR A 15 9.73 -29.44 -6.03
CA THR A 15 10.08 -29.25 -7.45
C THR A 15 11.33 -28.38 -7.58
N ILE A 16 11.45 -27.32 -6.78
CA ILE A 16 12.63 -26.43 -6.72
C ILE A 16 13.87 -27.15 -6.14
N SER A 17 13.69 -27.99 -5.11
CA SER A 17 14.79 -28.79 -4.52
C SER A 17 15.33 -29.86 -5.47
N SER A 18 14.50 -30.39 -6.38
CA SER A 18 14.90 -31.43 -7.32
C SER A 18 15.96 -30.94 -8.34
N ASN A 19 15.93 -29.66 -8.72
CA ASN A 19 16.88 -29.06 -9.66
C ASN A 19 18.18 -28.54 -9.01
N ILE A 20 18.13 -28.15 -7.72
CA ILE A 20 19.34 -27.74 -6.97
C ILE A 20 20.21 -28.97 -6.63
N ASN A 21 19.59 -30.13 -6.38
CA ASN A 21 20.31 -31.38 -6.13
C ASN A 21 21.01 -31.94 -7.39
N GLN A 22 20.50 -31.66 -8.59
CA GLN A 22 21.19 -32.03 -9.83
C GLN A 22 22.45 -31.20 -10.12
N ARG A 23 22.55 -29.96 -9.59
CA ARG A 23 23.76 -29.12 -9.71
C ARG A 23 24.78 -29.34 -8.59
N LYS A 24 24.37 -29.82 -7.42
CA LYS A 24 25.28 -30.11 -6.28
C LYS A 24 25.95 -31.49 -6.32
N GLN A 25 25.52 -32.42 -7.18
CA GLN A 25 26.12 -33.76 -7.29
C GLN A 25 27.47 -33.84 -8.05
N ARG A 26 28.04 -32.71 -8.52
CA ARG A 26 29.36 -32.72 -9.17
C ARG A 26 30.55 -32.40 -8.28
N ASN A 27 30.35 -32.07 -6.99
CA ASN A 27 31.48 -31.85 -6.09
C ASN A 27 31.14 -32.24 -4.64
N ALA A 28 32.10 -32.97 -4.05
CA ALA A 28 32.24 -33.32 -2.64
C ALA A 28 31.48 -34.57 -2.16
N GLY A 29 32.26 -35.65 -2.05
CA GLY A 29 32.10 -36.59 -0.96
C GLY A 29 32.50 -35.97 0.37
N THR A 30 32.06 -36.64 1.44
CA THR A 30 32.42 -36.44 2.85
C THR A 30 31.72 -35.29 3.58
N VAL A 31 30.87 -35.69 4.54
CA VAL A 31 30.78 -35.23 5.94
C VAL A 31 29.31 -35.06 6.35
N ALA A 32 28.88 -35.97 7.22
CA ALA A 32 27.68 -35.89 8.02
C ALA A 32 27.86 -34.92 9.20
N LYS A 33 26.93 -33.99 9.40
CA LYS A 33 26.34 -33.59 10.71
C LYS A 33 25.51 -32.32 10.56
N ALA A 34 24.51 -32.22 11.45
CA ALA A 34 23.72 -31.05 11.83
C ALA A 34 22.47 -30.76 11.00
N GLN A 35 21.36 -31.39 11.40
CA GLN A 35 20.03 -30.78 11.33
C GLN A 35 19.57 -30.50 12.75
N LYS A 36 19.48 -29.21 13.08
CA LYS A 36 18.84 -28.65 14.26
C LYS A 36 17.86 -27.61 13.73
N ALA A 37 16.57 -27.79 14.00
CA ALA A 37 15.55 -26.77 14.27
C ALA A 37 14.17 -27.19 13.76
N SER A 38 13.25 -27.43 14.70
CA SER A 38 11.89 -26.86 14.67
C SER A 38 11.22 -27.12 16.02
N THR A 39 11.61 -26.33 17.03
CA THR A 39 10.84 -26.17 18.26
C THR A 39 9.64 -25.28 17.96
N PHE A 40 8.46 -25.89 17.84
CA PHE A 40 7.19 -25.22 18.05
C PHE A 40 6.91 -25.33 19.56
N GLU A 41 6.97 -24.22 20.30
CA GLU A 41 6.52 -24.22 21.70
C GLU A 41 5.00 -24.04 21.75
N PRO A 42 4.27 -24.96 22.40
CA PRO A 42 3.14 -24.59 23.22
C PRO A 42 3.56 -24.69 24.69
N GLY A 43 3.53 -23.55 25.36
CA GLY A 43 3.53 -23.50 26.82
C GLY A 43 2.44 -24.40 27.38
N TYR A 44 2.79 -25.13 28.44
CA TYR A 44 1.99 -26.11 29.18
C TYR A 44 1.86 -27.51 28.57
N SER A 45 2.98 -28.22 28.41
CA SER A 45 2.98 -29.69 28.54
C SER A 45 4.04 -30.12 29.54
N LYS A 46 3.62 -30.83 30.60
CA LYS A 46 4.51 -31.44 31.62
C LYS A 46 5.05 -32.81 31.17
N CYS A 47 4.97 -33.11 29.88
CA CYS A 47 5.31 -34.42 29.34
C CYS A 47 6.71 -34.39 28.72
N ILE A 48 7.58 -35.29 29.16
CA ILE A 48 8.94 -35.49 28.62
C ILE A 48 9.02 -36.94 28.12
N CYS A 49 9.39 -37.13 26.85
CA CYS A 49 9.62 -38.44 26.25
C CYS A 49 11.11 -38.78 26.32
N ASP A 50 11.43 -40.06 26.52
CA ASP A 50 12.81 -40.55 26.54
C ASP A 50 13.29 -40.85 25.10
N ASP A 51 14.55 -40.56 24.79
CA ASP A 51 15.13 -40.57 23.43
C ASP A 51 15.40 -42.00 22.88
N SER A 52 14.72 -43.03 23.40
CA SER A 52 14.84 -44.39 22.86
C SER A 52 14.06 -44.51 21.55
N ILE A 53 14.77 -44.84 20.47
CA ILE A 53 14.20 -45.11 19.14
C ILE A 53 13.29 -46.34 19.22
N ASP A 54 12.03 -46.13 19.56
CA ASP A 54 10.96 -47.12 19.46
C ASP A 54 10.12 -46.80 18.21
N THR A 55 10.03 -47.77 17.31
CA THR A 55 9.29 -47.66 16.04
C THR A 55 7.76 -47.68 16.21
N LYS A 56 7.25 -47.49 17.44
CA LYS A 56 5.82 -47.51 17.79
C LYS A 56 5.48 -46.39 18.78
N MET A 57 4.28 -45.81 18.68
CA MET A 57 3.75 -44.91 19.72
C MET A 57 3.75 -45.62 21.07
N SER A 58 4.38 -45.01 22.07
CA SER A 58 4.53 -45.58 23.42
C SER A 58 3.80 -44.74 24.46
N MET A 59 3.00 -45.41 25.30
CA MET A 59 2.28 -44.84 26.45
C MET A 59 3.17 -44.83 27.71
N LYS A 60 4.42 -44.39 27.61
CA LYS A 60 5.33 -44.31 28.76
C LYS A 60 6.09 -42.98 28.75
N GLY A 61 5.51 -41.98 29.42
CA GLY A 61 6.22 -40.79 29.88
C GLY A 61 6.46 -40.87 31.39
N GLN A 62 7.55 -40.29 31.88
CA GLN A 62 7.86 -40.25 33.31
C GLN A 62 6.83 -39.38 34.06
N GLN A 63 6.25 -39.93 35.13
CA GLN A 63 5.20 -39.31 35.94
C GLN A 63 5.73 -38.13 36.76
N ASN A 64 5.16 -36.94 36.56
CA ASN A 64 5.12 -35.92 37.62
C ASN A 64 3.72 -35.30 37.85
N SER A 65 2.69 -35.84 37.19
CA SER A 65 1.27 -35.63 37.50
C SER A 65 0.43 -36.58 36.66
N SER A 66 -0.73 -37.00 37.18
CA SER A 66 -1.63 -38.05 36.68
C SER A 66 -2.34 -37.73 35.34
N ILE A 67 -1.59 -37.45 34.27
CA ILE A 67 -2.13 -37.28 32.91
C ILE A 67 -1.31 -38.19 31.97
N PRO A 68 -1.93 -39.16 31.26
CA PRO A 68 -1.20 -39.99 30.30
C PRO A 68 -0.67 -39.15 29.14
N CYS A 69 0.58 -39.38 28.74
CA CYS A 69 1.24 -38.64 27.66
C CYS A 69 1.46 -39.55 26.45
N ILE A 70 1.26 -39.03 25.24
CA ILE A 70 1.51 -39.73 23.98
C ILE A 70 2.78 -39.16 23.35
N CYS A 71 3.76 -40.03 23.10
CA CYS A 71 5.05 -39.69 22.51
C CYS A 71 5.13 -40.12 21.04
N ALA A 72 5.68 -39.24 20.20
CA ALA A 72 6.01 -39.57 18.82
C ALA A 72 7.13 -40.63 18.72
N PRO A 73 7.14 -41.48 17.69
CA PRO A 73 8.20 -42.48 17.47
C PRO A 73 9.61 -41.89 17.31
N SER A 74 9.70 -40.60 16.94
CA SER A 74 10.96 -39.87 16.75
C SER A 74 11.39 -39.06 17.98
N GLY A 75 10.61 -39.07 19.08
CA GLY A 75 10.88 -38.28 20.29
C GLY A 75 10.64 -36.76 20.15
N VAL A 76 10.33 -36.27 18.95
CA VAL A 76 10.30 -34.83 18.65
C VAL A 76 9.05 -34.10 19.19
N PHE A 77 7.95 -34.82 19.43
CA PHE A 77 6.72 -34.20 19.94
C PHE A 77 6.00 -35.10 20.96
N CYS A 78 5.40 -34.45 21.97
CA CYS A 78 4.60 -35.11 23.00
C CYS A 78 3.31 -34.33 23.25
N VAL A 79 2.20 -35.05 23.43
CA VAL A 79 0.89 -34.45 23.71
C VAL A 79 0.29 -35.10 24.96
N ALA A 80 -0.23 -34.28 25.86
CA ALA A 80 -1.00 -34.75 27.01
C ALA A 80 -2.36 -35.27 26.55
N TYR A 81 -2.74 -36.44 27.02
CA TYR A 81 -3.93 -37.17 26.62
C TYR A 81 -4.80 -37.48 27.84
N ASP A 82 -6.11 -37.37 27.70
CA ASP A 82 -7.06 -37.47 28.82
C ASP A 82 -7.56 -38.91 29.07
N GLY A 83 -7.09 -39.90 28.31
CA GLY A 83 -7.45 -41.31 28.49
C GLY A 83 -8.82 -41.73 27.94
N ASP A 84 -9.77 -40.80 27.82
CA ASP A 84 -11.16 -41.08 27.43
C ASP A 84 -11.51 -40.85 25.95
N SER A 85 -10.67 -40.14 25.19
CA SER A 85 -10.98 -39.73 23.81
C SER A 85 -10.30 -40.64 22.79
N ASP A 86 -11.02 -41.33 21.90
CA ASP A 86 -10.36 -42.23 20.93
C ASP A 86 -9.23 -41.54 20.14
N ILE A 87 -8.06 -42.17 20.11
CA ILE A 87 -6.91 -41.68 19.33
C ILE A 87 -7.24 -41.87 17.85
N ILE A 88 -7.59 -40.78 17.18
CA ILE A 88 -7.83 -40.79 15.74
C ILE A 88 -6.48 -40.95 15.03
N ASN A 89 -6.22 -42.14 14.48
CA ASN A 89 -5.13 -42.35 13.56
C ASN A 89 -5.48 -41.67 12.23
N ILE A 90 -5.09 -40.39 12.11
CA ILE A 90 -5.34 -39.59 10.90
C ILE A 90 -4.87 -40.35 9.65
N TRP A 91 -3.79 -41.13 9.73
CA TRP A 91 -3.25 -41.96 8.63
C TRP A 91 -4.15 -43.12 8.20
N GLU A 92 -5.00 -43.65 9.09
CA GLU A 92 -6.00 -44.66 8.74
C GLU A 92 -7.20 -44.01 8.02
N TYR A 93 -7.57 -42.79 8.42
CA TYR A 93 -8.58 -41.98 7.71
C TYR A 93 -8.09 -41.46 6.36
N LEU A 94 -6.79 -41.19 6.22
CA LEU A 94 -6.14 -40.71 4.99
C LEU A 94 -5.69 -41.85 4.06
N LYS A 95 -5.82 -43.12 4.47
CA LYS A 95 -5.33 -44.27 3.69
C LYS A 95 -6.23 -44.62 2.49
N ASP A 96 -7.53 -44.45 2.68
CA ASP A 96 -8.58 -44.82 1.71
C ASP A 96 -9.35 -43.61 1.15
N GLY A 97 -9.02 -42.39 1.61
CA GLY A 97 -9.47 -41.18 0.95
C GLY A 97 -8.57 -40.88 -0.23
N GLU A 98 -9.07 -41.07 -1.46
CA GLU A 98 -8.55 -40.28 -2.56
C GLU A 98 -8.55 -38.82 -2.09
N PHE A 99 -7.43 -38.12 -2.22
CA PHE A 99 -7.44 -36.67 -2.16
C PHE A 99 -8.24 -36.21 -3.39
N ALA A 100 -9.56 -36.33 -3.32
CA ALA A 100 -10.44 -35.49 -4.09
C ALA A 100 -10.24 -34.09 -3.50
N GLU A 101 -9.15 -33.43 -3.89
CA GLU A 101 -9.17 -31.97 -3.91
C GLU A 101 -10.45 -31.63 -4.65
N ASP A 102 -11.41 -31.05 -3.93
CA ASP A 102 -12.66 -30.60 -4.51
C ASP A 102 -12.31 -29.84 -5.79
N SER A 103 -12.81 -30.30 -6.94
CA SER A 103 -12.42 -29.74 -8.24
C SER A 103 -12.69 -28.23 -8.27
N THR A 104 -13.69 -27.79 -7.51
CA THR A 104 -14.04 -26.37 -7.35
C THR A 104 -12.99 -25.58 -6.55
N PHE A 105 -12.29 -26.22 -5.61
CA PHE A 105 -11.21 -25.61 -4.84
C PHE A 105 -9.92 -25.46 -5.66
N VAL A 106 -9.57 -26.47 -6.45
CA VAL A 106 -8.41 -26.40 -7.38
C VAL A 106 -8.65 -25.33 -8.45
N GLU A 107 -9.88 -25.25 -8.98
CA GLU A 107 -10.30 -24.19 -9.90
C GLU A 107 -10.24 -22.80 -9.23
N ALA A 108 -10.72 -22.65 -7.99
CA ALA A 108 -10.68 -21.38 -7.26
C ALA A 108 -9.25 -20.88 -6.97
N MET A 109 -8.32 -21.81 -6.73
CA MET A 109 -6.89 -21.52 -6.51
C MET A 109 -6.17 -21.16 -7.81
N GLY A 110 -6.72 -21.56 -8.96
CA GLY A 110 -6.27 -21.16 -10.29
C GLY A 110 -4.92 -21.73 -10.70
N PHE A 111 -4.56 -22.92 -10.21
CA PHE A 111 -3.34 -23.63 -10.62
C PHE A 111 -3.54 -24.52 -11.86
N ASP A 112 -4.77 -24.65 -12.35
CA ASP A 112 -5.09 -25.54 -13.46
C ASP A 112 -4.35 -25.13 -14.75
N GLY A 113 -3.71 -26.10 -15.39
CA GLY A 113 -2.93 -25.89 -16.62
C GLY A 113 -1.62 -25.08 -16.49
N MET A 114 -1.19 -24.68 -15.29
CA MET A 114 0.08 -23.95 -15.11
C MET A 114 1.28 -24.90 -15.08
N THR A 115 2.22 -24.71 -16.00
CA THR A 115 3.49 -25.46 -16.04
C THR A 115 4.71 -24.62 -15.66
N ASP A 116 4.58 -23.29 -15.66
CA ASP A 116 5.68 -22.36 -15.35
C ASP A 116 5.80 -22.14 -13.84
N GLU A 117 6.98 -22.45 -13.29
CA GLU A 117 7.29 -22.32 -11.87
C GLU A 117 7.13 -20.87 -11.37
N VAL A 118 7.48 -19.87 -12.19
CA VAL A 118 7.38 -18.46 -11.80
C VAL A 118 5.91 -18.02 -11.70
N ALA A 119 5.08 -18.48 -12.65
CA ALA A 119 3.64 -18.25 -12.62
C ALA A 119 2.98 -18.93 -11.41
N ILE A 120 3.41 -20.15 -11.07
CA ILE A 120 2.93 -20.88 -9.89
C ILE A 120 3.27 -20.12 -8.60
N VAL A 121 4.51 -19.64 -8.45
CA VAL A 121 4.92 -18.86 -7.27
C VAL A 121 4.12 -17.56 -7.17
N THR A 122 3.90 -16.88 -8.30
CA THR A 122 3.08 -15.66 -8.35
C THR A 122 1.64 -15.92 -7.94
N LYS A 123 1.04 -17.01 -8.43
CA LYS A 123 -0.34 -17.39 -8.08
C LYS A 123 -0.45 -17.85 -6.62
N ALA A 124 0.55 -18.55 -6.11
CA ALA A 124 0.63 -18.93 -4.70
C ALA A 124 0.68 -17.70 -3.79
N LYS A 125 1.54 -16.71 -4.13
CA LYS A 125 1.61 -15.43 -3.41
C LYS A 125 0.27 -14.70 -3.42
N GLU A 126 -0.41 -14.68 -4.57
CA GLU A 126 -1.76 -14.12 -4.66
C GLU A 126 -2.70 -14.84 -3.69
N ASN A 127 -2.78 -16.18 -3.73
CA ASN A 127 -3.67 -16.96 -2.87
C ASN A 127 -3.40 -16.75 -1.36
N ILE A 128 -2.15 -16.48 -0.96
CA ILE A 128 -1.81 -16.11 0.42
C ILE A 128 -2.53 -14.82 0.83
N ILE A 129 -2.57 -13.81 -0.04
CA ILE A 129 -3.24 -12.53 0.24
C ILE A 129 -4.74 -12.76 0.47
N PHE A 130 -5.39 -13.58 -0.34
CA PHE A 130 -6.81 -13.93 -0.15
C PHE A 130 -7.06 -14.70 1.15
N ALA A 131 -6.17 -15.63 1.51
CA ALA A 131 -6.27 -16.37 2.75
C ALA A 131 -6.10 -15.45 3.98
N MET A 132 -5.12 -14.54 3.92
CA MET A 132 -4.90 -13.54 4.98
C MET A 132 -6.07 -12.56 5.09
N ALA A 133 -6.71 -12.23 3.96
CA ALA A 133 -7.88 -11.35 3.95
C ALA A 133 -9.12 -11.95 4.64
N ALA A 134 -9.18 -13.26 4.83
CA ALA A 134 -10.24 -13.90 5.62
C ALA A 134 -10.06 -13.72 7.14
N LEU A 135 -8.84 -13.39 7.60
CA LEU A 135 -8.54 -13.21 9.02
C LEU A 135 -8.88 -11.79 9.50
N PRO A 136 -9.30 -11.62 10.78
CA PRO A 136 -9.42 -10.30 11.40
C PRO A 136 -8.09 -9.54 11.43
N MET A 137 -8.14 -8.21 11.38
CA MET A 137 -6.93 -7.36 11.39
C MET A 137 -6.01 -7.61 12.59
N LYS A 138 -6.57 -7.90 13.78
CA LYS A 138 -5.78 -8.21 14.98
C LYS A 138 -4.94 -9.47 14.84
N ASP A 139 -5.47 -10.47 14.16
CA ASP A 139 -4.78 -11.75 13.98
C ASP A 139 -3.69 -11.61 12.91
N ARG A 140 -3.95 -10.86 11.84
CA ARG A 140 -2.92 -10.50 10.84
C ARG A 140 -1.71 -9.83 11.49
N GLN A 141 -1.96 -8.88 12.40
CA GLN A 141 -0.89 -8.17 13.10
C GLN A 141 -0.08 -9.07 14.05
N ARG A 142 -0.71 -10.09 14.65
CA ARG A 142 -0.04 -11.04 15.56
C ARG A 142 0.84 -12.06 14.84
N ILE A 143 0.43 -12.46 13.63
CA ILE A 143 1.16 -13.45 12.82
C ILE A 143 2.33 -12.77 12.09
N SER A 144 2.23 -11.47 11.84
CA SER A 144 3.29 -10.69 11.19
C SER A 144 4.40 -10.28 12.15
N THR A 145 5.56 -9.93 11.59
CA THR A 145 6.73 -9.40 12.31
C THR A 145 6.38 -8.20 13.20
N THR A 146 6.97 -8.18 14.39
CA THR A 146 6.81 -7.10 15.38
C THR A 146 7.86 -5.99 15.21
N LYS A 147 7.60 -4.82 15.80
CA LYS A 147 8.51 -3.65 15.71
C LYS A 147 9.93 -3.97 16.17
N ARG A 148 10.07 -4.70 17.29
CA ARG A 148 11.36 -5.00 17.92
C ARG A 148 12.12 -6.12 17.23
N GLU A 149 11.43 -7.00 16.51
CA GLU A 149 12.07 -8.02 15.66
C GLU A 149 12.69 -7.39 14.42
N LEU A 150 11.98 -6.45 13.77
CA LEU A 150 12.49 -5.80 12.56
C LEU A 150 13.48 -4.66 12.87
N VAL A 151 13.17 -3.81 13.85
CA VAL A 151 13.96 -2.60 14.18
C VAL A 151 14.81 -2.86 15.42
N HIS A 152 16.12 -3.07 15.23
CA HIS A 152 17.04 -3.29 16.35
C HIS A 152 17.59 -1.99 16.94
N LYS A 153 17.96 -1.03 16.08
CA LYS A 153 18.49 0.28 16.49
C LYS A 153 17.97 1.36 15.56
N CYS A 154 17.65 2.51 16.13
CA CYS A 154 17.24 3.71 15.40
C CYS A 154 17.94 4.92 15.99
N SER A 155 18.38 5.83 15.12
CA SER A 155 18.90 7.14 15.45
C SER A 155 18.37 8.18 14.47
N PHE A 156 17.94 9.34 14.98
CA PHE A 156 17.52 10.49 14.17
C PHE A 156 18.19 11.75 14.73
N ASN A 157 18.81 12.56 13.87
CA ASN A 157 19.64 13.71 14.30
C ASN A 157 20.73 13.35 15.34
N GLY A 158 21.23 12.10 15.31
CA GLY A 158 22.21 11.59 16.28
C GLY A 158 21.64 11.19 17.64
N ILE A 159 20.32 11.31 17.85
CA ILE A 159 19.62 10.92 19.08
C ILE A 159 18.94 9.56 18.85
N ALA A 160 19.04 8.66 19.82
CA ALA A 160 18.38 7.35 19.75
C ALA A 160 16.85 7.50 19.75
N CYS A 161 16.17 6.85 18.78
CA CYS A 161 14.70 6.87 18.69
C CYS A 161 14.06 5.91 19.71
N ASN A 162 12.81 6.15 20.05
CA ASN A 162 11.97 5.22 20.77
C ASN A 162 11.18 4.34 19.79
N ILE A 163 11.57 3.07 19.65
CA ILE A 163 10.99 2.12 18.67
C ILE A 163 9.48 1.92 18.89
N ASP A 164 9.01 1.95 20.14
CA ASP A 164 7.61 1.65 20.45
C ASP A 164 6.68 2.83 20.12
N HIS A 165 7.15 4.07 20.37
CA HIS A 165 6.37 5.30 20.23
C HIS A 165 6.58 6.05 18.91
N ASP A 166 7.78 6.03 18.33
CA ASP A 166 8.11 6.84 17.14
C ASP A 166 7.66 6.20 15.82
N PHE A 167 7.30 4.91 15.85
CA PHE A 167 6.85 4.14 14.70
C PHE A 167 5.37 3.78 14.81
N LEU A 168 4.59 4.08 13.77
CA LEU A 168 3.22 3.59 13.61
C LEU A 168 3.21 2.25 12.89
N THR A 169 2.43 1.29 13.38
CA THR A 169 2.20 0.03 12.67
C THR A 169 1.06 0.18 11.69
N HIS A 170 1.33 -0.16 10.43
CA HIS A 170 0.36 -0.23 9.34
C HIS A 170 0.37 -1.65 8.77
N VAL A 171 -0.79 -2.25 8.51
CA VAL A 171 -0.86 -3.62 7.97
C VAL A 171 -1.14 -3.55 6.48
N ASP A 172 -0.13 -3.92 5.68
CA ASP A 172 -0.24 -4.02 4.24
C ASP A 172 -0.60 -5.46 3.82
N PRO A 173 -1.56 -5.67 2.89
CA PRO A 173 -1.94 -7.00 2.44
C PRO A 173 -0.80 -7.79 1.76
N ASN A 174 0.15 -7.11 1.11
CA ASN A 174 1.23 -7.74 0.35
C ASN A 174 2.48 -8.00 1.21
N PHE A 175 2.79 -7.09 2.15
CA PHE A 175 4.03 -7.13 2.94
C PHE A 175 3.83 -7.38 4.44
N GLY A 176 2.59 -7.44 4.94
CA GLY A 176 2.30 -7.60 6.35
C GLY A 176 2.49 -6.30 7.15
N SER A 177 2.97 -6.39 8.38
CA SER A 177 3.20 -5.25 9.26
C SER A 177 4.35 -4.36 8.76
N CYS A 178 3.99 -3.18 8.28
CA CYS A 178 4.89 -2.08 7.95
C CYS A 178 4.99 -1.09 9.12
N PHE A 179 6.12 -0.40 9.24
CA PHE A 179 6.36 0.57 10.30
C PHE A 179 6.72 1.95 9.73
N THR A 180 5.91 2.96 10.03
CA THR A 180 6.09 4.32 9.53
C THR A 180 6.69 5.21 10.63
N PHE A 181 7.89 5.72 10.37
CA PHE A 181 8.54 6.74 11.20
C PHE A 181 7.96 8.13 10.94
N ASN A 182 7.94 9.02 11.94
CA ASN A 182 7.46 10.41 11.82
C ASN A 182 6.00 10.52 11.32
N HIS A 183 5.14 9.62 11.78
CA HIS A 183 3.74 9.55 11.37
C HIS A 183 2.85 10.64 12.01
N ASN A 184 3.28 11.24 13.13
CA ASN A 184 2.46 12.17 13.88
C ASN A 184 2.39 13.52 13.15
N ARG A 185 1.17 13.95 12.79
CA ARG A 185 0.90 15.22 12.09
C ARG A 185 1.06 16.45 12.99
N SER A 186 0.88 16.28 14.30
CA SER A 186 1.03 17.38 15.27
C SER A 186 2.49 17.69 15.61
N MET A 187 3.40 16.74 15.39
CA MET A 187 4.83 16.89 15.72
C MET A 187 5.66 17.06 14.45
N ASN A 188 6.39 18.16 14.35
CA ASN A 188 7.29 18.39 13.22
C ASN A 188 8.72 17.99 13.59
N LEU A 189 9.11 16.77 13.23
CA LEU A 189 10.51 16.34 13.26
C LEU A 189 11.23 16.92 12.04
N THR A 190 12.23 17.76 12.28
CA THR A 190 13.04 18.41 11.23
C THR A 190 14.50 17.98 11.31
N SER A 191 15.14 17.78 10.16
CA SER A 191 16.58 17.56 10.09
C SER A 191 17.34 18.86 10.32
N LEU A 192 18.35 18.84 11.20
CA LEU A 192 19.13 20.04 11.54
C LEU A 192 20.13 20.43 10.45
N ARG A 193 20.69 19.43 9.76
CA ARG A 193 21.74 19.58 8.74
C ARG A 193 21.55 18.53 7.65
N ALA A 194 22.13 18.79 6.48
CA ALA A 194 22.23 17.81 5.42
C ALA A 194 23.25 16.71 5.78
N GLY A 195 23.05 15.51 5.20
CA GLY A 195 23.95 14.37 5.33
C GLY A 195 23.50 13.26 6.29
N PRO A 196 24.10 12.06 6.18
CA PRO A 196 23.60 10.83 6.80
C PRO A 196 23.63 10.83 8.33
N MET A 197 24.54 11.60 8.96
CA MET A 197 24.62 11.68 10.43
C MET A 197 23.44 12.43 11.07
N TYR A 198 22.80 13.33 10.32
CA TYR A 198 21.67 14.13 10.78
C TYR A 198 20.34 13.66 10.18
N GLY A 199 20.37 12.55 9.44
CA GLY A 199 19.19 11.88 8.92
C GLY A 199 18.65 10.83 9.88
N LEU A 200 17.79 9.98 9.34
CA LEU A 200 17.31 8.76 9.98
C LEU A 200 18.28 7.62 9.65
N ARG A 201 18.87 7.01 10.67
CA ARG A 201 19.76 5.86 10.54
C ARG A 201 19.20 4.70 11.35
N ILE A 202 18.90 3.59 10.68
CA ILE A 202 18.22 2.45 11.28
C ILE A 202 18.98 1.18 10.94
N LEU A 203 19.23 0.35 11.95
CA LEU A 203 19.64 -1.04 11.76
C LEU A 203 18.40 -1.92 11.83
N LEU A 204 18.13 -2.58 10.72
CA LEU A 204 17.04 -3.52 10.57
C LEU A 204 17.56 -4.94 10.48
N TYR A 205 16.76 -5.88 10.95
CA TYR A 205 17.07 -7.30 10.96
C TYR A 205 15.89 -8.07 10.38
N VAL A 206 16.17 -8.93 9.41
CA VAL A 206 15.21 -9.85 8.81
C VAL A 206 15.74 -11.25 8.95
N ASN A 207 14.92 -12.18 9.42
CA ASN A 207 15.34 -13.58 9.55
C ASN A 207 15.08 -14.32 8.24
N GLU A 208 16.11 -14.47 7.39
CA GLU A 208 15.99 -15.17 6.11
C GLU A 208 15.47 -16.61 6.27
N SER A 209 15.80 -17.27 7.38
CA SER A 209 15.37 -18.65 7.62
C SER A 209 13.86 -18.82 7.88
N GLU A 210 13.15 -17.73 8.21
CA GLU A 210 11.70 -17.72 8.43
C GLU A 210 10.91 -17.28 7.19
N TYR A 211 11.59 -17.00 6.08
CA TYR A 211 10.92 -16.53 4.88
C TYR A 211 10.07 -17.64 4.27
N MET A 212 8.91 -17.25 3.75
CA MET A 212 8.09 -18.17 2.96
C MET A 212 8.83 -18.56 1.68
N PRO A 213 8.70 -19.81 1.20
CA PRO A 213 9.30 -20.24 -0.07
C PRO A 213 8.87 -19.43 -1.30
N THR A 214 7.77 -18.69 -1.20
CA THR A 214 7.26 -17.77 -2.22
C THR A 214 7.97 -16.41 -2.25
N THR A 215 8.85 -16.12 -1.29
CA THR A 215 9.58 -14.85 -1.21
C THR A 215 10.85 -14.92 -2.06
N GLU A 216 10.89 -14.13 -3.14
CA GLU A 216 11.96 -14.19 -4.15
C GLU A 216 13.27 -13.53 -3.71
N ALA A 217 13.21 -12.50 -2.87
CA ALA A 217 14.37 -11.68 -2.53
C ALA A 217 14.45 -11.38 -1.03
N THR A 218 15.68 -11.36 -0.52
CA THR A 218 15.99 -10.98 0.87
C THR A 218 16.34 -9.50 0.96
N GLY A 219 15.77 -8.84 1.95
CA GLY A 219 15.88 -7.40 2.11
C GLY A 219 14.60 -6.76 2.62
N ILE A 220 14.58 -5.44 2.56
CA ILE A 220 13.55 -4.61 3.16
C ILE A 220 13.01 -3.66 2.11
N ARG A 221 11.70 -3.48 2.10
CA ARG A 221 11.02 -2.50 1.24
C ARG A 221 10.85 -1.19 2.01
N LEU A 222 11.36 -0.09 1.46
CA LEU A 222 11.30 1.25 2.05
C LEU A 222 10.51 2.19 1.15
N THR A 223 9.50 2.85 1.68
CA THR A 223 8.77 3.93 0.99
C THR A 223 9.03 5.27 1.64
N ILE A 224 9.18 6.31 0.82
CA ILE A 224 9.39 7.68 1.27
C ILE A 224 8.23 8.51 0.72
N HIS A 225 7.45 9.09 1.62
CA HIS A 225 6.21 9.80 1.28
C HIS A 225 5.97 10.97 2.26
N ASP A 226 5.07 11.88 1.89
CA ASP A 226 4.60 12.94 2.79
C ASP A 226 3.69 12.35 3.88
N LYS A 227 3.54 13.04 5.01
CA LYS A 227 2.73 12.59 6.16
C LYS A 227 1.23 12.46 5.83
N GLU A 228 0.78 13.26 4.87
CA GLU A 228 -0.62 13.26 4.43
C GLU A 228 -0.90 12.21 3.34
N ASP A 229 0.14 11.64 2.72
CA ASP A 229 0.01 10.66 1.65
C ASP A 229 -0.04 9.22 2.20
N TYR A 230 -0.84 8.36 1.57
CA TYR A 230 -0.86 6.93 1.88
C TYR A 230 0.41 6.25 1.36
N PRO A 231 1.09 5.42 2.17
CA PRO A 231 2.27 4.68 1.71
C PRO A 231 1.88 3.53 0.76
N PHE A 232 2.41 3.54 -0.46
CA PHE A 232 2.26 2.44 -1.43
C PHE A 232 3.59 1.66 -1.59
N PRO A 233 3.89 0.67 -0.73
CA PRO A 233 5.16 -0.07 -0.76
C PRO A 233 5.35 -0.97 -1.97
N ASP A 234 4.27 -1.40 -2.58
CA ASP A 234 4.26 -2.13 -3.83
C ASP A 234 4.71 -1.24 -4.99
N THR A 235 4.07 -0.08 -5.21
CA THR A 235 4.35 0.81 -6.35
C THR A 235 5.58 1.69 -6.15
N PHE A 236 5.70 2.38 -5.01
CA PHE A 236 6.72 3.42 -4.77
C PHE A 236 7.83 2.99 -3.80
N GLY A 237 7.92 1.70 -3.48
CA GLY A 237 8.96 1.19 -2.61
C GLY A 237 10.33 1.08 -3.28
N TYR A 238 11.38 1.28 -2.51
CA TYR A 238 12.77 0.97 -2.82
C TYR A 238 13.18 -0.30 -2.09
N SER A 239 13.99 -1.14 -2.73
CA SER A 239 14.51 -2.36 -2.12
C SER A 239 15.89 -2.09 -1.50
N ALA A 240 16.05 -2.35 -0.21
CA ALA A 240 17.31 -2.30 0.51
C ALA A 240 17.76 -3.75 0.83
N PRO A 241 18.84 -4.25 0.20
CA PRO A 241 19.31 -5.61 0.43
C PRO A 241 19.98 -5.77 1.80
N THR A 242 19.98 -6.99 2.32
CA THR A 242 20.77 -7.35 3.52
C THR A 242 22.27 -7.39 3.20
N GLY A 243 23.10 -7.12 4.21
CA GLY A 243 24.56 -7.06 4.06
C GLY A 243 25.08 -5.76 3.44
N TYR A 244 24.25 -4.72 3.39
CA TYR A 244 24.60 -3.40 2.87
C TYR A 244 24.12 -2.28 3.80
N ILE A 245 24.86 -1.18 3.80
CA ILE A 245 24.35 0.15 4.16
C ILE A 245 23.72 0.73 2.90
N SER A 246 22.41 0.90 2.93
CA SER A 246 21.62 1.52 1.88
C SER A 246 21.37 2.98 2.25
N SER A 247 22.03 3.89 1.54
CA SER A 247 21.96 5.33 1.78
C SER A 247 21.05 5.98 0.72
N PHE A 248 19.97 6.60 1.19
CA PHE A 248 18.93 7.26 0.40
C PHE A 248 19.01 8.77 0.60
N GLY A 249 19.50 9.48 -0.41
CA GLY A 249 19.58 10.94 -0.44
C GLY A 249 18.26 11.54 -0.94
N LEU A 250 17.69 12.47 -0.18
CA LEU A 250 16.42 13.12 -0.48
C LEU A 250 16.60 14.52 -1.04
N ARG A 251 15.79 14.85 -2.05
CA ARG A 251 15.48 16.21 -2.50
C ARG A 251 13.98 16.43 -2.53
N LEU A 252 13.49 17.45 -1.83
CA LEU A 252 12.08 17.79 -1.82
C LEU A 252 11.76 18.71 -3.01
N LYS A 253 10.72 18.35 -3.77
CA LYS A 253 10.13 19.20 -4.80
C LYS A 253 8.67 19.45 -4.46
N ARG A 254 8.25 20.71 -4.38
CA ARG A 254 6.84 21.10 -4.17
C ARG A 254 6.25 21.58 -5.48
N MET A 255 5.22 20.91 -5.95
CA MET A 255 4.52 21.24 -7.18
C MET A 255 3.15 21.82 -6.89
N THR A 256 2.86 22.98 -7.44
CA THR A 256 1.55 23.64 -7.38
C THR A 256 1.08 23.92 -8.81
N ARG A 257 -0.05 23.31 -9.19
CA ARG A 257 -0.68 23.42 -10.50
C ARG A 257 -1.94 24.27 -10.43
N LEU A 258 -2.32 24.88 -11.55
CA LEU A 258 -3.56 25.65 -11.62
C LEU A 258 -4.76 24.75 -11.92
N PRO A 259 -5.90 24.93 -11.22
CA PRO A 259 -7.13 24.22 -11.52
C PRO A 259 -7.78 24.71 -12.82
N ALA A 260 -8.87 24.06 -13.22
CA ALA A 260 -9.70 24.52 -14.32
C ALA A 260 -10.16 25.97 -14.08
N PRO A 261 -10.13 26.86 -15.08
CA PRO A 261 -9.98 26.61 -16.53
C PRO A 261 -8.54 26.60 -17.09
N TYR A 262 -7.52 26.86 -16.28
CA TYR A 262 -6.12 26.98 -16.77
C TYR A 262 -5.41 25.63 -16.88
N GLY A 263 -5.72 24.70 -15.97
CA GLY A 263 -5.17 23.35 -15.96
C GLY A 263 -6.23 22.30 -15.61
N ASP A 264 -5.82 21.04 -15.60
CA ASP A 264 -6.68 19.88 -15.35
C ASP A 264 -6.21 19.14 -14.08
N CYS A 265 -6.22 19.85 -12.95
CA CYS A 265 -5.87 19.30 -11.65
C CYS A 265 -7.04 19.36 -10.67
N ILE A 266 -7.04 18.46 -9.69
CA ILE A 266 -8.08 18.38 -8.67
C ILE A 266 -7.60 19.09 -7.39
N PRO A 267 -8.32 20.14 -6.90
CA PRO A 267 -7.88 20.92 -5.74
C PRO A 267 -8.09 20.20 -4.40
N ASP A 268 -9.24 19.57 -4.19
CA ASP A 268 -9.64 18.95 -2.92
C ASP A 268 -9.96 17.45 -3.07
N GLY A 269 -9.21 16.73 -3.91
CA GLY A 269 -9.60 15.50 -4.64
C GLY A 269 -10.15 14.26 -3.93
N LYS A 270 -10.67 14.37 -2.71
CA LYS A 270 -11.42 13.34 -2.01
C LYS A 270 -12.86 13.30 -2.53
N THR A 271 -13.13 12.44 -3.50
CA THR A 271 -14.50 11.99 -3.80
C THR A 271 -15.01 11.15 -2.64
N SER A 272 -16.34 11.06 -2.43
CA SER A 272 -16.97 10.13 -1.47
C SER A 272 -16.54 8.67 -1.62
N ASP A 273 -16.01 8.36 -2.79
CA ASP A 273 -15.70 7.04 -3.31
C ASP A 273 -14.23 6.63 -3.05
N TYR A 274 -13.44 7.53 -2.47
CA TYR A 274 -12.03 7.31 -2.20
C TYR A 274 -11.83 6.39 -0.99
N ILE A 275 -11.21 5.23 -1.22
CA ILE A 275 -11.08 4.18 -0.18
C ILE A 275 -10.04 4.49 0.90
N TYR A 276 -9.22 5.53 0.73
CA TYR A 276 -8.16 5.93 1.66
C TYR A 276 -8.55 7.20 2.44
N GLU A 277 -9.68 7.17 3.16
CA GLU A 277 -10.35 8.33 3.78
C GLU A 277 -9.43 9.23 4.63
N ASN A 278 -8.49 8.63 5.38
CA ASN A 278 -7.59 9.37 6.29
C ASN A 278 -6.44 10.11 5.60
N TYR A 279 -6.24 9.89 4.30
CA TYR A 279 -5.10 10.39 3.53
C TYR A 279 -5.55 11.34 2.43
N ASP A 280 -4.60 12.11 1.92
CA ASP A 280 -4.84 13.01 0.81
C ASP A 280 -4.95 12.27 -0.52
N TYR A 281 -5.54 12.95 -1.49
CA TYR A 281 -5.77 12.39 -2.80
C TYR A 281 -4.44 12.15 -3.52
N SER A 282 -4.24 10.91 -3.94
CA SER A 282 -3.13 10.50 -4.79
C SER A 282 -3.66 9.86 -6.07
N VAL A 283 -2.89 9.96 -7.15
CA VAL A 283 -3.25 9.37 -8.44
C VAL A 283 -3.39 7.84 -8.33
N GLU A 284 -2.44 7.18 -7.65
CA GLU A 284 -2.51 5.74 -7.39
C GLU A 284 -3.71 5.35 -6.54
N GLY A 285 -4.02 6.14 -5.49
CA GLY A 285 -5.19 5.92 -4.67
C GLY A 285 -6.49 6.02 -5.46
N CYS A 286 -6.57 6.93 -6.44
CA CYS A 286 -7.71 7.07 -7.34
C CYS A 286 -7.90 5.83 -8.23
N TYR A 287 -6.82 5.36 -8.88
CA TYR A 287 -6.90 4.17 -9.73
C TYR A 287 -7.34 2.93 -8.94
N ARG A 288 -6.78 2.73 -7.73
CA ARG A 288 -7.16 1.62 -6.84
C ARG A 288 -8.61 1.74 -6.35
N SER A 289 -9.05 2.95 -5.99
CA SER A 289 -10.45 3.20 -5.58
C SER A 289 -11.42 2.89 -6.72
N CYS A 290 -11.14 3.41 -7.91
CA CYS A 290 -11.95 3.21 -9.10
C CYS A 290 -12.04 1.72 -9.50
N PHE A 291 -10.91 1.00 -9.45
CA PHE A 291 -10.91 -0.45 -9.68
C PHE A 291 -11.71 -1.20 -8.61
N GLN A 292 -11.54 -0.85 -7.34
CA GLN A 292 -12.28 -1.49 -6.25
C GLN A 292 -13.80 -1.29 -6.40
N GLN A 293 -14.23 -0.12 -6.85
CA GLN A 293 -15.65 0.14 -7.13
C GLN A 293 -16.19 -0.69 -8.29
N LEU A 294 -15.42 -0.87 -9.35
CA LEU A 294 -15.80 -1.74 -10.47
C LEU A 294 -16.01 -3.18 -9.98
N VAL A 295 -15.07 -3.70 -9.20
CA VAL A 295 -15.13 -5.06 -8.66
C VAL A 295 -16.33 -5.22 -7.71
N LEU A 296 -16.59 -4.24 -6.84
CA LEU A 296 -17.75 -4.25 -5.95
C LEU A 296 -19.07 -4.25 -6.72
N LYS A 297 -19.16 -3.50 -7.83
CA LYS A 297 -20.37 -3.41 -8.66
C LYS A 297 -20.66 -4.72 -9.40
N ASP A 298 -19.63 -5.36 -9.95
CA ASP A 298 -19.80 -6.51 -10.83
C ASP A 298 -19.70 -7.85 -10.11
N CYS A 299 -18.77 -7.97 -9.16
CA CYS A 299 -18.48 -9.22 -8.45
C CYS A 299 -19.10 -9.30 -7.05
N GLN A 300 -19.72 -8.21 -6.54
CA GLN A 300 -20.37 -8.11 -5.22
C GLN A 300 -19.47 -8.39 -3.99
N CYS A 301 -18.17 -8.55 -4.21
CA CYS A 301 -17.12 -8.63 -3.21
C CYS A 301 -15.98 -7.71 -3.65
N GLY A 302 -15.11 -7.29 -2.73
CA GLY A 302 -13.97 -6.45 -3.13
C GLY A 302 -12.64 -7.16 -3.01
N ASP A 303 -11.66 -6.64 -3.73
CA ASP A 303 -10.32 -7.19 -3.83
C ASP A 303 -9.60 -7.12 -2.48
N PRO A 304 -9.04 -8.23 -1.97
CA PRO A 304 -8.16 -8.29 -0.79
C PRO A 304 -6.96 -7.36 -0.77
N ARG A 305 -6.43 -6.99 -1.94
CA ARG A 305 -5.23 -6.15 -2.08
C ARG A 305 -5.46 -4.70 -1.69
N PHE A 306 -6.72 -4.27 -1.67
CA PHE A 306 -7.12 -2.90 -1.38
C PHE A 306 -8.05 -2.82 -0.16
N PRO A 307 -8.04 -1.71 0.59
CA PRO A 307 -9.03 -1.48 1.63
C PRO A 307 -10.47 -1.54 1.07
N LEU A 308 -11.42 -1.87 1.95
CA LEU A 308 -12.83 -1.89 1.62
C LEU A 308 -13.57 -0.71 2.25
N PRO A 309 -14.53 -0.11 1.53
CA PRO A 309 -15.53 0.77 2.14
C PRO A 309 -16.35 0.03 3.22
N SER A 310 -16.86 0.79 4.18
CA SER A 310 -17.70 0.27 5.26
C SER A 310 -18.89 -0.55 4.73
N GLY A 311 -19.15 -1.72 5.32
CA GLY A 311 -20.29 -2.58 4.97
C GLY A 311 -20.02 -3.65 3.91
N HIS A 312 -18.86 -3.64 3.25
CA HIS A 312 -18.48 -4.65 2.26
C HIS A 312 -17.50 -5.68 2.82
N LYS A 313 -17.40 -6.84 2.15
CA LYS A 313 -16.50 -7.95 2.54
C LYS A 313 -15.56 -8.31 1.39
N HIS A 314 -14.37 -8.80 1.75
CA HIS A 314 -13.40 -9.26 0.77
C HIS A 314 -13.87 -10.54 0.09
N CYS A 315 -13.48 -10.72 -1.17
CA CYS A 315 -13.68 -11.97 -1.89
C CYS A 315 -12.95 -13.12 -1.17
N LYS A 316 -13.63 -14.26 -0.99
CA LYS A 316 -13.04 -15.43 -0.34
C LYS A 316 -12.18 -16.21 -1.33
N ALA A 317 -11.05 -16.75 -0.86
CA ALA A 317 -10.21 -17.64 -1.66
C ALA A 317 -10.94 -18.90 -2.15
N THR A 318 -11.98 -19.34 -1.44
CA THR A 318 -12.72 -20.57 -1.72
C THR A 318 -13.88 -20.40 -2.70
N ASP A 319 -14.18 -19.17 -3.14
CA ASP A 319 -15.30 -18.90 -4.05
C ASP A 319 -14.79 -18.83 -5.51
N PRO A 320 -15.02 -19.86 -6.33
CA PRO A 320 -14.55 -19.89 -7.72
C PRO A 320 -15.28 -18.91 -8.62
N SER A 321 -16.51 -18.50 -8.27
CA SER A 321 -17.28 -17.54 -9.08
C SER A 321 -16.74 -16.12 -8.91
N ALA A 322 -16.47 -15.74 -7.66
CA ALA A 322 -15.85 -14.46 -7.31
C ALA A 322 -14.43 -14.36 -7.88
N ARG A 323 -13.62 -15.43 -7.78
CA ARG A 323 -12.26 -15.47 -8.35
C ARG A 323 -12.25 -15.29 -9.86
N ARG A 324 -13.12 -16.02 -10.59
CA ARG A 324 -13.24 -15.86 -12.05
C ARG A 324 -13.67 -14.45 -12.44
N CYS A 325 -14.58 -13.83 -11.70
CA CYS A 325 -15.00 -12.45 -11.93
C CYS A 325 -13.84 -11.46 -11.73
N LEU A 326 -13.10 -11.61 -10.62
CA LEU A 326 -11.97 -10.74 -10.31
C LEU A 326 -10.81 -10.90 -11.30
N ASP A 327 -10.47 -12.14 -11.67
CA ASP A 327 -9.42 -12.42 -12.65
C ASP A 327 -9.80 -11.83 -14.02
N LYS A 328 -11.07 -11.95 -14.43
CA LYS A 328 -11.58 -11.31 -15.66
C LYS A 328 -11.42 -9.79 -15.63
N ARG A 329 -11.84 -9.12 -14.56
CA ARG A 329 -11.74 -7.65 -14.45
C ARG A 329 -10.29 -7.17 -14.30
N THR A 330 -9.43 -7.95 -13.64
CA THR A 330 -8.00 -7.66 -13.54
C THR A 330 -7.33 -7.72 -14.91
N ASN A 331 -7.68 -8.73 -15.73
CA ASN A 331 -7.16 -8.85 -17.08
C ASN A 331 -7.66 -7.72 -18.00
N GLU A 332 -8.94 -7.36 -17.92
CA GLU A 332 -9.50 -6.22 -18.68
C GLU A 332 -8.84 -4.87 -18.35
N LEU A 333 -8.38 -4.68 -17.11
CA LEU A 333 -7.62 -3.48 -16.73
C LEU A 333 -6.23 -3.45 -17.38
N GLY A 334 -5.64 -4.62 -17.65
CA GLY A 334 -4.33 -4.75 -18.31
C GLY A 334 -4.39 -4.67 -19.84
N GLU A 335 -5.58 -4.79 -20.43
CA GLU A 335 -5.76 -4.72 -21.89
C GLU A 335 -5.76 -3.26 -22.38
N LEU A 336 -4.94 -2.95 -23.40
CA LEU A 336 -4.88 -1.62 -24.02
C LEU A 336 -6.24 -1.10 -24.54
N ASN A 337 -7.18 -2.00 -24.85
CA ASN A 337 -8.52 -1.68 -25.36
C ASN A 337 -9.62 -1.90 -24.31
N GLY A 338 -9.28 -1.93 -23.02
CA GLY A 338 -10.23 -2.10 -21.93
C GLY A 338 -11.36 -1.07 -21.98
N SER A 339 -12.60 -1.54 -21.85
CA SER A 339 -13.80 -0.68 -21.88
C SER A 339 -13.92 0.27 -20.69
N PHE A 340 -13.19 0.01 -19.61
CA PHE A 340 -13.25 0.76 -18.36
C PHE A 340 -12.07 1.72 -18.24
N HIS A 341 -12.36 3.03 -18.26
CA HIS A 341 -11.36 4.07 -18.07
C HIS A 341 -11.65 4.86 -16.78
N CYS A 342 -10.72 4.83 -15.84
CA CYS A 342 -10.76 5.67 -14.65
C CYS A 342 -10.21 7.06 -15.00
N ARG A 343 -11.00 8.11 -14.76
CA ARG A 343 -10.51 9.49 -14.91
C ARG A 343 -9.82 9.93 -13.61
N CYS A 344 -8.53 9.64 -13.51
CA CYS A 344 -7.70 10.03 -12.37
C CYS A 344 -6.70 11.12 -12.77
N GLN A 345 -6.97 12.35 -12.35
CA GLN A 345 -6.13 13.52 -12.63
C GLN A 345 -5.10 13.75 -11.53
N GLN A 346 -4.09 14.58 -11.80
CA GLN A 346 -3.07 14.92 -10.80
C GLN A 346 -3.61 15.92 -9.77
N PRO A 347 -3.19 15.84 -8.49
CA PRO A 347 -3.56 16.85 -7.50
C PRO A 347 -2.94 18.21 -7.83
N CYS A 348 -3.65 19.29 -7.49
CA CYS A 348 -3.14 20.64 -7.69
C CYS A 348 -1.95 20.96 -6.78
N LYS A 349 -1.88 20.35 -5.58
CA LYS A 349 -0.75 20.51 -4.65
C LYS A 349 -0.14 19.15 -4.40
N GLN A 350 1.17 19.04 -4.60
CA GLN A 350 1.88 17.77 -4.43
C GLN A 350 3.30 18.00 -3.89
N SER A 351 3.68 17.23 -2.88
CA SER A 351 5.07 17.09 -2.43
C SER A 351 5.68 15.85 -3.09
N ILE A 352 6.79 16.00 -3.80
CA ILE A 352 7.49 14.89 -4.45
C ILE A 352 8.89 14.78 -3.84
N TYR A 353 9.22 13.59 -3.33
CA TYR A 353 10.55 13.27 -2.83
C TYR A 353 11.35 12.58 -3.93
N SER A 354 12.34 13.28 -4.48
CA SER A 354 13.31 12.66 -5.39
C SER A 354 14.38 11.97 -4.55
N VAL A 355 14.60 10.69 -4.82
CA VAL A 355 15.52 9.85 -4.04
C VAL A 355 16.70 9.40 -4.90
N THR A 356 17.91 9.57 -4.38
CA THR A 356 19.14 9.00 -4.93
C THR A 356 19.58 7.83 -4.05
N TYR A 357 19.94 6.71 -4.66
CA TYR A 357 20.31 5.48 -3.96
C TYR A 357 21.80 5.21 -4.08
N SER A 358 22.44 4.90 -2.96
CA SER A 358 23.83 4.48 -2.91
C SER A 358 24.04 3.35 -1.88
N PRO A 359 24.54 2.17 -2.30
CA PRO A 359 24.85 1.08 -1.38
C PRO A 359 26.35 1.00 -1.04
N ALA A 360 26.66 0.59 0.20
CA ALA A 360 27.99 0.21 0.64
C ALA A 360 27.95 -1.12 1.39
N LYS A 361 28.98 -1.97 1.25
CA LYS A 361 29.01 -3.29 1.90
C LYS A 361 29.09 -3.17 3.42
N TRP A 362 28.28 -3.94 4.15
CA TRP A 362 28.24 -3.96 5.62
C TRP A 362 27.89 -5.34 6.18
N PRO A 363 28.47 -5.79 7.31
CA PRO A 363 29.54 -5.14 8.08
C PRO A 363 30.92 -5.23 7.40
N SER A 364 31.83 -4.34 7.78
CA SER A 364 33.24 -4.43 7.38
C SER A 364 33.94 -5.53 8.20
N HIS A 365 35.02 -6.10 7.67
CA HIS A 365 35.75 -7.16 8.37
C HIS A 365 36.33 -6.70 9.73
N SER A 366 36.64 -5.41 9.86
CA SER A 366 37.19 -4.82 11.08
C SER A 366 36.12 -4.45 12.11
N LEU A 367 34.84 -4.43 11.73
CA LEU A 367 33.76 -4.09 12.65
C LEU A 367 33.36 -5.34 13.44
N ASN A 368 33.56 -5.32 14.76
CA ASN A 368 33.03 -6.37 15.63
C ASN A 368 31.63 -6.00 16.06
N VAL A 369 30.62 -6.53 15.36
CA VAL A 369 29.22 -6.30 15.71
C VAL A 369 28.87 -7.05 17.00
N GLN A 370 28.96 -6.35 18.14
CA GLN A 370 28.50 -6.83 19.47
C GLN A 370 27.03 -6.48 19.73
N LEU A 371 26.19 -6.51 18.68
CA LEU A 371 24.76 -6.30 18.83
C LEU A 371 24.17 -7.61 19.38
N GLY A 372 23.79 -7.58 20.67
CA GLY A 372 23.62 -8.69 21.63
C GLY A 372 22.65 -9.83 21.33
N ILE A 373 22.42 -10.16 20.06
CA ILE A 373 21.68 -11.34 19.61
C ILE A 373 22.63 -12.48 19.24
N CYS A 374 23.86 -12.15 18.85
CA CYS A 374 24.85 -13.15 18.48
C CYS A 374 25.83 -13.39 19.65
N ASN A 375 25.75 -14.59 20.24
CA ASN A 375 26.64 -15.07 21.31
C ASN A 375 27.89 -15.80 20.77
N GLY A 376 28.20 -15.63 19.48
CA GLY A 376 29.30 -16.30 18.79
C GLY A 376 30.58 -15.47 18.70
N THR A 377 31.53 -15.96 17.90
CA THR A 377 32.72 -15.17 17.54
C THR A 377 32.34 -13.97 16.67
N ALA A 378 33.14 -12.89 16.70
CA ALA A 378 32.85 -11.70 15.89
C ALA A 378 32.70 -12.01 14.39
N ALA A 379 33.45 -12.99 13.88
CA ALA A 379 33.36 -13.43 12.49
C ALA A 379 32.02 -14.12 12.16
N GLU A 380 31.50 -14.96 13.07
CA GLU A 380 30.19 -15.60 12.92
C GLU A 380 29.07 -14.58 12.98
N CYS A 381 29.15 -13.63 13.92
CA CYS A 381 28.17 -12.54 14.02
C CYS A 381 28.18 -11.65 12.77
N ASN A 382 29.37 -11.33 12.25
CA ASN A 382 29.48 -10.56 11.02
C ASN A 382 28.89 -11.29 9.81
N ARG A 383 29.04 -12.61 9.73
CA ARG A 383 28.37 -13.42 8.69
C ARG A 383 26.86 -13.41 8.87
N HIS A 384 26.38 -13.60 10.09
CA HIS A 384 24.96 -13.58 10.42
C HIS A 384 24.28 -12.25 10.06
N TYR A 385 24.89 -11.12 10.44
CA TYR A 385 24.39 -9.80 10.11
C TYR A 385 24.57 -9.44 8.63
N LYS A 386 25.49 -10.08 7.92
CA LYS A 386 25.62 -9.92 6.48
C LYS A 386 24.46 -10.58 5.72
N GLU A 387 23.97 -11.70 6.20
CA GLU A 387 22.84 -12.44 5.60
C GLU A 387 21.49 -11.83 6.01
N ASN A 388 21.36 -11.43 7.28
CA ASN A 388 20.08 -11.05 7.89
C ASN A 388 19.94 -9.54 8.21
N GLY A 389 21.03 -8.79 8.28
CA GLY A 389 21.01 -7.39 8.71
C GLY A 389 21.05 -6.41 7.53
N ALA A 390 20.29 -5.32 7.61
CA ALA A 390 20.34 -4.22 6.66
C ALA A 390 20.47 -2.89 7.42
N MET A 391 21.43 -2.06 7.05
CA MET A 391 21.56 -0.70 7.59
C MET A 391 20.95 0.27 6.60
N ILE A 392 20.02 1.12 7.04
CA ILE A 392 19.35 2.11 6.21
C ILE A 392 19.71 3.51 6.72
N GLU A 393 20.05 4.40 5.79
CA GLU A 393 20.28 5.81 6.05
C GLU A 393 19.39 6.64 5.12
N VAL A 394 18.51 7.45 5.67
CA VAL A 394 17.64 8.36 4.91
C VAL A 394 17.95 9.79 5.36
N PHE A 395 18.41 10.63 4.43
CA PHE A 395 18.84 11.99 4.76
C PHE A 395 18.61 12.96 3.60
N TYR A 396 18.53 14.26 3.91
CA TYR A 396 18.50 15.29 2.88
C TYR A 396 19.91 15.51 2.31
N GLU A 397 20.03 15.50 0.97
CA GLU A 397 21.29 15.84 0.30
C GLU A 397 21.66 17.31 0.52
N GLN A 398 20.65 18.18 0.50
CA GLN A 398 20.73 19.61 0.72
C GLN A 398 19.46 20.06 1.46
N LEU A 399 19.55 21.13 2.27
CA LEU A 399 18.41 21.68 3.01
C LEU A 399 17.58 22.70 2.21
N ASN A 400 17.74 22.74 0.89
CA ASN A 400 16.87 23.49 0.00
C ASN A 400 15.77 22.57 -0.56
N TYR A 401 14.72 23.18 -1.10
CA TYR A 401 13.69 22.47 -1.85
C TYR A 401 13.42 23.22 -3.16
N GLU A 402 13.05 22.47 -4.18
CA GLU A 402 12.63 23.05 -5.47
C GLU A 402 11.12 23.33 -5.40
N MET A 403 10.70 24.52 -5.83
CA MET A 403 9.29 24.89 -5.89
C MET A 403 8.90 25.12 -7.35
N LEU A 404 7.97 24.33 -7.86
CA LEU A 404 7.42 24.42 -9.21
C LEU A 404 5.98 24.89 -9.11
N THR A 405 5.75 26.18 -9.38
CA THR A 405 4.43 26.80 -9.29
C THR A 405 3.99 27.27 -10.67
N GLU A 406 2.80 26.85 -11.10
CA GLU A 406 2.14 27.40 -12.28
C GLU A 406 1.42 28.69 -11.91
N SER A 407 1.62 29.71 -12.74
CA SER A 407 0.94 31.01 -12.64
C SER A 407 0.29 31.34 -13.97
N GLU A 408 -0.86 32.02 -13.92
CA GLU A 408 -1.57 32.46 -15.13
C GLU A 408 -0.66 33.38 -15.97
N ALA A 409 -0.45 33.02 -17.23
CA ALA A 409 0.37 33.83 -18.15
C ALA A 409 -0.32 35.17 -18.47
N TYR A 410 -1.65 35.19 -18.41
CA TYR A 410 -2.45 36.36 -18.76
C TYR A 410 -3.64 36.50 -17.81
N GLY A 411 -3.53 37.44 -16.87
CA GLY A 411 -4.60 37.75 -15.93
C GLY A 411 -5.66 38.67 -16.53
N PHE A 412 -6.82 38.73 -15.88
CA PHE A 412 -7.94 39.58 -16.31
C PHE A 412 -7.58 41.08 -16.38
N VAL A 413 -6.69 41.54 -15.49
CA VAL A 413 -6.23 42.94 -15.48
C VAL A 413 -5.42 43.25 -16.74
N ASN A 414 -4.57 42.31 -17.18
CA ASN A 414 -3.79 42.47 -18.40
C ASN A 414 -4.72 42.47 -19.64
N LEU A 415 -5.75 41.62 -19.65
CA LEU A 415 -6.79 41.62 -20.69
C LEU A 415 -7.47 42.98 -20.82
N LEU A 416 -7.90 43.56 -19.70
CA LEU A 416 -8.54 44.88 -19.71
C LEU A 416 -7.58 45.98 -20.12
N ALA A 417 -6.32 45.91 -19.67
CA ALA A 417 -5.30 46.89 -20.02
C ALA A 417 -4.99 46.87 -21.52
N ASP A 418 -4.83 45.69 -22.13
CA ASP A 418 -4.55 45.58 -23.56
C ASP A 418 -5.79 45.92 -24.41
N PHE A 419 -6.99 45.49 -23.99
CA PHE A 419 -8.22 45.86 -24.68
C PHE A 419 -8.46 47.37 -24.65
N GLY A 420 -8.32 47.99 -23.48
CA GLY A 420 -8.41 49.44 -23.30
C GLY A 420 -7.28 50.18 -24.04
N GLY A 421 -6.07 49.62 -24.05
CA GLY A 421 -4.92 50.17 -24.77
C GLY A 421 -5.13 50.18 -26.28
N GLN A 422 -5.61 49.07 -26.85
CA GLN A 422 -5.91 48.98 -28.28
C GLN A 422 -7.09 49.88 -28.67
N LEU A 423 -8.21 49.86 -27.93
CA LEU A 423 -9.35 50.75 -28.23
C LEU A 423 -8.99 52.24 -28.09
N GLY A 424 -8.19 52.58 -27.08
CA GLY A 424 -7.68 53.93 -26.89
C GLY A 424 -6.74 54.36 -28.01
N LEU A 425 -5.86 53.47 -28.49
CA LEU A 425 -4.91 53.78 -29.56
C LEU A 425 -5.59 53.92 -30.92
N TRP A 426 -6.50 53.00 -31.28
CA TRP A 426 -7.09 52.94 -32.63
C TRP A 426 -8.30 53.85 -32.79
N CYS A 427 -9.15 53.96 -31.76
CA CYS A 427 -10.41 54.70 -31.85
C CYS A 427 -10.45 55.93 -30.94
N GLY A 428 -9.43 56.15 -30.09
CA GLY A 428 -9.46 57.21 -29.08
C GLY A 428 -10.54 56.98 -28.01
N ILE A 429 -11.15 55.79 -27.97
CA ILE A 429 -12.24 55.46 -27.06
C ILE A 429 -11.64 55.22 -25.68
N SER A 430 -12.11 55.99 -24.71
CA SER A 430 -11.80 55.84 -23.30
C SER A 430 -13.04 55.41 -22.51
N PHE A 431 -12.82 55.04 -21.25
CA PHE A 431 -13.93 54.77 -20.34
C PHE A 431 -14.93 55.95 -20.25
N LEU A 432 -14.42 57.18 -20.32
CA LEU A 432 -15.26 58.39 -20.32
C LEU A 432 -16.17 58.46 -21.55
N THR A 433 -15.65 58.14 -22.74
CA THR A 433 -16.48 58.12 -23.96
C THR A 433 -17.58 57.05 -23.89
N CYS A 434 -17.34 55.90 -23.24
CA CYS A 434 -18.40 54.91 -22.99
C CYS A 434 -19.49 55.46 -22.06
N CYS A 435 -19.10 56.19 -21.00
CA CYS A 435 -20.06 56.86 -20.12
C CYS A 435 -20.89 57.91 -20.88
N GLU A 436 -20.27 58.70 -21.77
CA GLU A 436 -20.97 59.69 -22.59
C GLU A 436 -22.03 59.04 -23.49
N PHE A 437 -21.73 57.91 -24.14
CA PHE A 437 -22.72 57.17 -24.93
C PHE A 437 -23.89 56.67 -24.09
N ILE A 438 -23.63 56.17 -22.88
CA ILE A 438 -24.69 55.73 -21.96
C ILE A 438 -25.57 56.92 -21.55
N PHE A 439 -24.98 58.06 -21.19
CA PHE A 439 -25.73 59.27 -20.87
C PHE A 439 -26.57 59.74 -22.05
N LEU A 440 -26.02 59.75 -23.26
CA LEU A 440 -26.73 60.11 -24.48
C LEU A 440 -27.93 59.17 -24.72
N LEU A 441 -27.75 57.86 -24.54
CA LEU A 441 -28.83 56.87 -24.67
C LEU A 441 -29.92 57.08 -23.61
N CYS A 442 -29.56 57.36 -22.37
CA CYS A 442 -30.51 57.65 -21.30
C CYS A 442 -31.31 58.94 -21.57
N GLU A 443 -30.65 60.02 -21.99
CA GLU A 443 -31.30 61.29 -22.33
C GLU A 443 -32.22 61.15 -23.55
N THR A 444 -31.76 60.49 -24.61
CA THR A 444 -32.60 60.26 -25.80
C THR A 444 -33.79 59.36 -25.50
N ALA A 445 -33.62 58.33 -24.67
CA ALA A 445 -34.73 57.50 -24.20
C ALA A 445 -35.71 58.29 -23.33
N TYR A 446 -35.21 59.13 -22.41
CA TYR A 446 -36.04 60.00 -21.58
C TYR A 446 -36.86 60.99 -22.43
N MET A 447 -36.23 61.65 -23.39
CA MET A 447 -36.88 62.58 -24.32
C MET A 447 -37.89 61.88 -25.23
N SER A 448 -37.59 60.67 -25.71
CA SER A 448 -38.52 59.84 -26.49
C SER A 448 -39.73 59.39 -25.65
N ALA A 449 -39.51 59.00 -24.40
CA ALA A 449 -40.58 58.64 -23.47
C ALA A 449 -41.46 59.84 -23.13
N GLN A 450 -40.87 61.02 -22.89
CA GLN A 450 -41.59 62.29 -22.70
C GLN A 450 -42.45 62.65 -23.91
N TYR A 451 -41.88 62.55 -25.12
CA TYR A 451 -42.59 62.83 -26.37
C TYR A 451 -43.79 61.89 -26.56
N ASN A 452 -43.59 60.58 -26.36
CA ASN A 452 -44.65 59.59 -26.45
C ASN A 452 -45.71 59.77 -25.35
N TYR A 453 -45.31 60.18 -24.14
CA TYR A 453 -46.23 60.48 -23.04
C TYR A 453 -47.11 61.70 -23.36
N ILE A 454 -46.55 62.77 -23.94
CA ILE A 454 -47.30 63.95 -24.37
C ILE A 454 -48.29 63.60 -25.49
N LEU A 455 -47.87 62.79 -26.48
CA LEU A 455 -48.75 62.33 -27.55
C LEU A 455 -49.90 61.45 -27.01
N TRP A 456 -49.61 60.57 -26.07
CA TRP A 456 -50.62 59.76 -25.39
C TRP A 456 -51.61 60.62 -24.61
N LYS A 457 -51.13 61.63 -23.87
CA LYS A 457 -51.98 62.58 -23.14
C LYS A 457 -52.90 63.36 -24.08
N LYS A 458 -52.39 63.87 -25.21
CA LYS A 458 -53.19 64.57 -26.23
C LYS A 458 -54.26 63.67 -26.86
N LYS A 459 -53.94 62.40 -27.14
CA LYS A 459 -54.94 61.42 -27.63
C LYS A 459 -56.02 61.15 -26.58
N LYS A 460 -55.66 61.04 -25.31
CA LYS A 460 -56.59 60.81 -24.21
C LYS A 460 -57.50 62.01 -23.94
N GLU A 461 -56.97 63.23 -24.06
CA GLU A 461 -57.76 64.47 -23.97
C GLU A 461 -58.76 64.57 -25.13
N LYS A 462 -58.35 64.32 -26.37
CA LYS A 462 -59.26 64.26 -27.52
C LYS A 462 -60.35 63.18 -27.37
N ALA A 463 -60.01 62.00 -26.85
CA ALA A 463 -61.01 60.95 -26.58
C ALA A 463 -62.04 61.40 -25.53
N ARG A 464 -61.61 62.09 -24.46
CA ARG A 464 -62.51 62.66 -23.44
C ARG A 464 -63.40 63.77 -23.98
N GLU A 465 -62.91 64.59 -24.92
CA GLU A 465 -63.75 65.60 -25.60
C GLU A 465 -64.79 64.96 -26.52
N LEU A 466 -64.42 63.89 -27.25
CA LEU A 466 -65.35 63.13 -28.09
C LEU A 466 -66.46 62.46 -27.25
N ASP A 467 -66.11 61.86 -26.11
CA ASP A 467 -67.07 61.26 -25.17
C ASP A 467 -68.01 62.31 -24.54
N LYS A 468 -67.53 63.53 -24.27
CA LYS A 468 -68.39 64.63 -23.82
C LYS A 468 -69.35 65.08 -24.91
N HIS A 469 -68.92 65.12 -26.16
CA HIS A 469 -69.76 65.53 -27.28
C HIS A 469 -70.85 64.50 -27.60
N ASN A 470 -70.56 63.21 -27.41
CA ASN A 470 -71.53 62.11 -27.57
C ASN A 470 -72.54 61.97 -26.41
N ASN A 471 -72.26 62.52 -25.22
CA ASN A 471 -73.20 62.54 -24.09
C ASN A 471 -74.10 63.80 -24.06
N LEU A 472 -73.95 64.71 -25.02
CA LEU A 472 -74.74 65.94 -25.19
C LEU A 472 -75.71 65.88 -26.38
N LEU A 473 -75.70 64.76 -27.11
CA LEU A 473 -76.72 64.33 -28.07
C LEU A 473 -77.55 63.22 -27.42
#